data_AF-A0A9P7BJH7-F1
#
_entry.id   AF-A0A9P7BJH7-F1
#
_cell.length_a   1.000
_cell.length_b   1.000
_cell.length_c   1.000
_cell.angle_alpha   90.00
_cell.angle_beta   90.00
_cell.angle_gamma   90.00
#
_symmetry.space_group_name_H-M   'P 1'
#
loop_
_entity.id
_entity.type
_entity.pdbx_description
1 polymer ?
#
loop_
_entity_poly.entity_id
_entity_poly.type
_entity_poly.pdbx_seq_one_letter_code
_entity_poly.pdbx_strand_id
1 'polypeptide(L)'
;MNGGEVILADEPTGALDKKSGEEVMALLGELHAEGHTVVLVTHDMAVAEHAQRIIEIRDGRIVDDRPTAAATAAASSNPAPLQVRSEGSGWQALRDRFGEAFRMALRAMNAHRMRTFLTMLGIIIGIASVVSVVALGTGARQAILWIP
;
A
#
# COMPACT_ATOMS: atom_id res chain seq x y z
N MET A 1 -7.19 12.24 -1.13
CA MET A 1 -7.98 11.02 -1.40
C MET A 1 -7.66 10.61 -2.83
N ASN A 2 -7.18 9.40 -3.09
CA ASN A 2 -6.62 9.02 -4.39
C ASN A 2 -7.67 8.85 -5.52
N GLY A 3 -8.93 9.19 -5.26
CA GLY A 3 -10.00 9.30 -6.26
C GLY A 3 -10.06 8.12 -7.23
N GLY A 4 -9.88 6.88 -6.73
CA GLY A 4 -9.61 5.71 -7.56
C GLY A 4 -10.67 5.51 -8.64
N GLU A 5 -10.34 5.87 -9.88
CA GLU A 5 -11.22 5.75 -11.06
C GLU A 5 -11.61 4.29 -11.31
N VAL A 6 -10.73 3.37 -10.89
CA VAL A 6 -10.95 1.92 -10.89
C VAL A 6 -10.76 1.38 -9.48
N ILE A 7 -11.75 0.64 -8.99
CA ILE A 7 -11.75 -0.04 -7.71
C ILE A 7 -11.66 -1.54 -7.98
N LEU A 8 -10.58 -2.17 -7.51
CA LEU A 8 -10.39 -3.61 -7.56
C LEU A 8 -10.65 -4.18 -6.16
N ALA A 9 -11.64 -5.07 -6.04
CA ALA A 9 -12.05 -5.68 -4.78
C ALA A 9 -11.90 -7.20 -4.85
N ASP A 10 -10.93 -7.76 -4.13
CA ASP A 10 -10.74 -9.21 -4.04
C ASP A 10 -11.50 -9.75 -2.82
N GLU A 11 -12.57 -10.52 -3.07
CA GLU A 11 -13.47 -11.11 -2.06
C GLU A 11 -13.92 -10.11 -0.97
N PRO A 12 -14.57 -8.98 -1.34
CA PRO A 12 -14.82 -7.87 -0.43
C PRO A 12 -15.74 -8.22 0.76
N THR A 13 -16.54 -9.27 0.64
CA THR A 13 -17.52 -9.70 1.66
C THR A 13 -17.15 -11.01 2.35
N GLY A 14 -16.09 -11.70 1.93
CA GLY A 14 -15.78 -13.07 2.39
C GLY A 14 -15.44 -13.20 3.89
N ALA A 15 -15.05 -12.10 4.53
CA ALA A 15 -14.72 -12.05 5.97
C ALA A 15 -15.77 -11.33 6.83
N LEU A 16 -16.91 -10.92 6.26
CA LEU A 16 -17.94 -10.14 6.93
C LEU A 16 -19.19 -10.97 7.21
N ASP A 17 -19.98 -10.55 8.20
CA ASP A 17 -21.33 -11.07 8.38
C ASP A 17 -22.27 -10.51 7.29
N LYS A 18 -23.45 -11.13 7.15
CA LYS A 18 -24.41 -10.81 6.09
C LYS A 18 -24.77 -9.31 6.05
N LYS A 19 -24.98 -8.68 7.21
CA LYS A 19 -25.40 -7.27 7.26
C LYS A 19 -24.26 -6.36 6.82
N SER A 20 -23.06 -6.57 7.34
CA SER A 20 -21.91 -5.77 6.93
C SER A 20 -21.50 -6.04 5.47
N GLY A 21 -21.71 -7.26 4.96
CA GLY A 21 -21.53 -7.57 3.54
C GLY A 21 -22.49 -6.79 2.64
N GLU A 22 -23.77 -6.71 3.00
CA GLU A 22 -24.77 -5.91 2.28
C GLU A 22 -24.43 -4.41 2.29
N GLU A 23 -23.95 -3.87 3.41
CA GLU A 23 -23.50 -2.47 3.52
C GLU A 23 -22.30 -2.19 2.59
N VAL A 24 -21.33 -3.10 2.53
CA VAL A 24 -20.17 -2.98 1.61
C VAL A 24 -20.62 -3.03 0.14
N MET A 25 -21.55 -3.92 -0.21
CA MET A 25 -22.08 -4.01 -1.57
C MET A 25 -22.87 -2.77 -1.96
N ALA A 26 -23.63 -2.18 -1.04
CA ALA A 26 -24.34 -0.92 -1.27
C ALA A 26 -23.36 0.22 -1.58
N LEU A 27 -22.28 0.36 -0.78
CA LEU A 27 -21.24 1.37 -1.00
C LEU A 27 -20.54 1.21 -2.35
N LEU A 28 -20.24 -0.03 -2.76
CA LEU A 28 -19.64 -0.30 -4.08
C LEU A 28 -20.61 0.05 -5.22
N GLY A 29 -21.91 -0.18 -5.04
CA GLY A 29 -22.94 0.22 -5.97
C GLY A 29 -23.08 1.74 -6.10
N GLU A 30 -23.02 2.47 -4.98
CA GLU A 30 -23.03 3.94 -4.96
C GLU A 30 -21.82 4.52 -5.70
N LEU A 31 -20.62 4.02 -5.42
CA LEU A 31 -19.40 4.44 -6.12
C LEU A 31 -19.47 4.17 -7.62
N HIS A 32 -20.04 3.02 -8.02
CA HIS A 32 -20.26 2.74 -9.43
C HIS A 32 -21.24 3.73 -10.07
N ALA A 33 -22.33 4.08 -9.38
CA ALA A 33 -23.30 5.09 -9.83
C ALA A 33 -22.68 6.50 -9.95
N GLU A 34 -21.68 6.82 -9.13
CA GLU A 34 -20.90 8.06 -9.21
C GLU A 34 -19.88 8.07 -10.39
N GLY A 35 -19.77 6.98 -11.15
CA GLY A 35 -18.93 6.88 -12.34
C GLY A 35 -17.62 6.12 -12.14
N HIS A 36 -17.42 5.49 -10.97
CA HIS A 36 -16.26 4.63 -10.75
C HIS A 36 -16.43 3.28 -11.45
N THR A 37 -15.33 2.75 -12.01
CA THR A 37 -15.30 1.37 -12.51
C THR A 37 -15.00 0.44 -11.35
N VAL A 38 -15.94 -0.44 -11.01
CA VAL A 38 -15.75 -1.43 -9.93
C VAL A 38 -15.57 -2.81 -10.53
N VAL A 39 -14.46 -3.47 -10.21
CA VAL A 39 -14.20 -4.87 -10.55
C VAL A 39 -14.06 -5.63 -9.24
N LEU A 40 -15.00 -6.54 -9.00
CA LEU A 40 -14.98 -7.42 -7.83
C LEU A 40 -14.70 -8.85 -8.26
N VAL A 41 -13.87 -9.54 -7.48
CA VAL A 41 -13.64 -10.99 -7.60
C VAL A 41 -14.38 -11.65 -6.46
N THR A 42 -15.22 -12.63 -6.78
CA THR A 42 -15.91 -13.44 -5.78
C THR A 42 -16.18 -14.84 -6.27
N HIS A 43 -16.16 -15.81 -5.35
CA HIS A 43 -16.67 -17.15 -5.57
C HIS A 43 -18.17 -17.31 -5.25
N ASP A 44 -18.82 -16.30 -4.65
CA ASP A 44 -20.24 -16.34 -4.32
C ASP A 44 -21.09 -15.74 -5.45
N MET A 45 -21.94 -16.57 -6.06
CA MET A 45 -22.84 -16.12 -7.14
C MET A 45 -23.86 -15.09 -6.64
N ALA A 46 -24.30 -15.17 -5.37
CA ALA A 46 -25.23 -14.19 -4.81
C ALA A 46 -24.59 -12.79 -4.78
N VAL A 47 -23.29 -12.70 -4.51
CA VAL A 47 -22.53 -11.44 -4.58
C VAL A 47 -22.34 -11.00 -6.04
N ALA A 48 -21.98 -11.92 -6.93
CA ALA A 48 -21.77 -11.64 -8.34
C ALA A 48 -23.04 -11.10 -9.05
N GLU A 49 -24.22 -11.56 -8.65
CA GLU A 49 -25.51 -11.11 -9.19
C GLU A 49 -25.81 -9.63 -8.93
N HIS A 50 -25.13 -9.00 -7.97
CA HIS A 50 -25.24 -7.55 -7.75
C HIS A 50 -24.49 -6.74 -8.83
N ALA A 51 -23.57 -7.36 -9.57
CA ALA A 51 -22.81 -6.70 -10.63
C ALA A 51 -23.61 -6.64 -11.94
N GLN A 52 -23.35 -5.60 -12.74
CA GLN A 52 -23.94 -5.44 -14.06
C GLN A 52 -23.38 -6.44 -15.09
N ARG A 53 -22.17 -6.95 -14.90
CA ARG A 53 -21.53 -7.93 -15.79
C ARG A 53 -20.84 -8.98 -14.94
N ILE A 54 -21.02 -10.24 -15.32
CA ILE A 54 -20.41 -11.39 -14.66
C ILE A 54 -19.49 -12.06 -15.69
N ILE A 55 -18.22 -12.20 -15.32
CA ILE A 55 -17.21 -12.92 -16.11
C ILE A 55 -16.79 -14.13 -15.28
N GLU A 56 -17.00 -15.33 -15.82
CA GLU A 56 -16.60 -16.57 -15.17
C GLU A 56 -15.25 -17.03 -15.72
N ILE A 57 -14.30 -17.30 -14.82
CA ILE A 57 -12.96 -17.78 -15.15
C ILE A 57 -12.77 -19.17 -14.56
N ARG A 58 -12.33 -20.11 -15.39
CA ARG A 58 -11.99 -21.48 -14.99
C ARG A 58 -10.69 -21.91 -15.65
N ASP A 59 -9.78 -22.48 -14.87
CA ASP A 59 -8.47 -22.97 -15.34
C ASP A 59 -7.68 -21.91 -16.15
N GLY A 60 -7.75 -20.65 -15.70
CA GLY A 60 -7.10 -19.50 -16.35
C GLY A 60 -7.72 -19.06 -17.67
N ARG A 61 -8.93 -19.56 -18.02
CA ARG A 61 -9.67 -19.18 -19.23
C ARG A 61 -11.03 -18.60 -18.86
N ILE A 62 -11.47 -17.60 -19.60
CA ILE A 62 -12.84 -17.09 -19.52
C ILE A 62 -13.76 -18.14 -20.15
N VAL A 63 -14.71 -18.65 -19.37
CA VAL A 63 -15.68 -19.66 -19.81
C VAL A 63 -17.07 -19.08 -20.06
N ASP A 64 -17.41 -17.99 -19.38
CA ASP A 64 -18.65 -17.25 -19.59
C ASP A 64 -18.44 -15.75 -19.38
N ASP A 65 -19.21 -14.94 -20.10
CA ASP A 65 -19.19 -13.49 -20.04
C ASP A 65 -20.57 -12.96 -20.39
N ARG A 66 -21.33 -12.56 -19.37
CA ARG A 66 -22.74 -12.20 -19.52
C ARG A 66 -23.06 -10.89 -18.82
N PRO A 67 -23.88 -10.02 -19.44
CA PRO A 67 -24.52 -8.93 -18.72
C PRO A 67 -25.60 -9.50 -17.80
N THR A 68 -25.68 -8.99 -16.58
CA THR A 68 -26.80 -9.21 -15.67
C THR A 68 -27.96 -8.32 -16.11
N ALA A 69 -29.21 -8.71 -15.80
CA ALA A 69 -30.40 -7.91 -16.10
C ALA A 69 -30.32 -6.45 -15.57
N ALA A 70 -29.53 -6.20 -14.52
CA ALA A 70 -29.24 -4.87 -13.99
C ALA A 70 -28.50 -3.93 -14.98
N ALA A 71 -27.75 -4.46 -15.95
CA ALA A 71 -27.00 -3.68 -16.93
C ALA A 71 -27.88 -3.05 -18.02
N THR A 72 -29.03 -3.64 -18.33
CA THR A 72 -29.88 -3.22 -19.45
C THR A 72 -30.47 -1.81 -19.25
N ALA A 73 -30.49 -1.31 -18.01
CA ALA A 73 -31.03 0.02 -17.68
C ALA A 73 -30.01 1.17 -17.75
N ALA A 74 -28.69 0.91 -17.79
CA ALA A 74 -27.66 1.93 -17.56
C ALA A 74 -26.84 2.34 -18.81
N ALA A 75 -27.19 1.84 -20.01
CA ALA A 75 -26.34 1.91 -21.20
C ALA A 75 -26.24 3.29 -21.92
N SER A 76 -26.42 4.42 -21.23
CA SER A 76 -26.48 5.75 -21.87
C SER A 76 -25.65 6.87 -21.24
N SER A 77 -24.59 6.57 -20.49
CA SER A 77 -23.57 7.58 -20.16
C SER A 77 -22.17 7.01 -20.28
N ASN A 78 -21.54 7.28 -21.43
CA ASN A 78 -20.11 7.10 -21.64
C ASN A 78 -19.38 8.13 -20.76
N PRO A 79 -18.63 7.77 -19.70
CA PRO A 79 -17.89 8.75 -18.93
C PRO A 79 -16.70 9.22 -19.77
N ALA A 80 -16.53 10.53 -19.89
CA ALA A 80 -15.36 11.12 -20.54
C ALA A 80 -14.06 10.65 -19.84
N PRO A 81 -12.96 10.45 -20.57
CA PRO A 81 -11.69 10.07 -19.95
C PRO A 81 -11.22 11.20 -19.01
N LEU A 82 -11.13 10.88 -17.73
CA LEU A 82 -10.65 11.78 -16.70
C LEU A 82 -9.13 11.96 -16.85
N GLN A 83 -8.72 13.22 -16.96
CA GLN A 83 -7.34 13.61 -17.14
C GLN A 83 -6.63 13.59 -15.78
N VAL A 84 -5.79 12.59 -15.56
CA VAL A 84 -4.90 12.53 -14.39
C VAL A 84 -3.89 13.67 -14.48
N ARG A 85 -4.20 14.80 -13.84
CA ARG A 85 -3.28 15.95 -13.75
C ARG A 85 -2.20 15.67 -12.70
N SER A 86 -1.07 15.14 -13.15
CA SER A 86 0.15 15.04 -12.35
C SER A 86 1.10 16.19 -12.69
N GLU A 87 0.91 17.34 -12.05
CA GLU A 87 1.89 18.42 -12.07
C GLU A 87 2.26 18.81 -10.64
N GLY A 88 3.16 18.02 -10.04
CA GLY A 88 3.87 18.36 -8.81
C GLY A 88 5.35 18.52 -9.10
N SER A 89 5.93 19.65 -8.72
CA SER A 89 7.38 19.93 -8.82
C SER A 89 8.18 18.79 -8.18
N GLY A 90 8.99 18.07 -8.97
CA GLY A 90 9.66 16.84 -8.54
C GLY A 90 10.52 16.97 -7.27
N TRP A 91 11.02 18.17 -6.96
CA TRP A 91 11.77 18.45 -5.73
C TRP A 91 10.89 18.54 -4.47
N GLN A 92 9.67 19.07 -4.60
CA GLN A 92 8.73 19.11 -3.48
C GLN A 92 8.22 17.70 -3.18
N ALA A 93 7.85 16.96 -4.22
CA ALA A 93 7.46 15.55 -4.10
C ALA A 93 8.57 14.69 -3.46
N LEU A 94 9.84 14.96 -3.78
CA LEU A 94 10.97 14.27 -3.17
C LEU A 94 11.08 14.55 -1.67
N ARG A 95 10.98 15.83 -1.26
CA ARG A 95 11.04 16.23 0.16
C ARG A 95 9.89 15.62 0.97
N ASP A 96 8.68 15.60 0.41
CA ASP A 96 7.51 15.05 1.09
C ASP A 96 7.64 13.54 1.30
N ARG A 97 8.09 12.81 0.27
CA ARG A 97 8.35 11.36 0.35
C ARG A 97 9.42 11.01 1.38
N PHE A 98 10.51 11.76 1.45
CA PHE A 98 11.55 11.55 2.48
C PHE A 98 11.01 11.77 3.90
N GLY A 99 10.20 12.82 4.10
CA GLY A 99 9.57 13.11 5.38
C GLY A 99 8.61 12.01 5.83
N GLU A 100 7.76 11.51 4.92
CA GLU A 100 6.85 10.40 5.20
C GLU A 100 7.59 9.09 5.48
N ALA A 101 8.60 8.77 4.67
CA ALA A 101 9.43 7.58 4.87
C ALA A 101 10.11 7.58 6.24
N PHE A 102 10.69 8.71 6.66
CA PHE A 102 11.29 8.85 7.98
C PHE A 102 10.26 8.67 9.12
N ARG A 103 9.07 9.25 8.96
CA ARG A 103 7.98 9.10 9.94
C ARG A 103 7.49 7.66 10.05
N MET A 104 7.37 6.96 8.92
CA MET A 104 7.03 5.52 8.89
C MET A 104 8.12 4.68 9.55
N ALA A 105 9.40 4.97 9.26
CA ALA A 105 10.54 4.29 9.85
C ALA A 105 10.57 4.46 11.38
N LEU A 106 10.37 5.69 11.89
CA LEU A 106 10.28 5.95 13.33
C LEU A 106 9.15 5.17 14.00
N ARG A 107 7.95 5.15 13.39
CA ARG A 107 6.80 4.38 13.90
C ARG A 107 7.11 2.88 13.93
N ALA A 108 7.71 2.35 12.87
CA ALA A 108 8.10 0.95 12.76
C ALA A 108 9.17 0.55 13.80
N MET A 109 10.18 1.39 13.99
CA MET A 109 11.22 1.19 15.00
C MET A 109 10.66 1.19 16.42
N ASN A 110 9.68 2.06 16.71
CA ASN A 110 8.99 2.11 18.00
C ASN A 110 8.08 0.89 18.22
N ALA A 111 7.51 0.30 17.17
CA ALA A 111 6.71 -0.93 17.26
C ALA A 111 7.57 -2.16 17.61
N HIS A 112 8.84 -2.20 17.17
CA HIS A 112 9.76 -3.33 17.37
C HIS A 112 10.97 -2.99 18.25
N ARG A 113 10.72 -2.46 19.45
CA ARG A 113 11.77 -1.97 20.37
C ARG A 113 12.91 -2.95 20.64
N MET A 114 12.60 -4.23 20.89
CA MET A 114 13.61 -5.24 21.23
C MET A 114 14.59 -5.48 20.07
N ARG A 115 14.06 -5.62 18.85
CA ARG A 115 14.86 -5.85 17.66
C ARG A 115 15.71 -4.62 17.33
N THR A 116 15.09 -3.44 17.32
CA THR A 116 15.79 -2.16 17.07
C THR A 116 16.90 -1.92 18.10
N PHE A 117 16.64 -2.24 19.38
CA PHE A 117 17.64 -2.07 20.43
C PHE A 117 18.84 -2.99 20.25
N LEU A 118 18.62 -4.28 19.98
CA LEU A 118 19.71 -5.24 19.80
C LEU A 118 20.57 -4.92 18.57
N THR A 119 19.96 -4.48 17.46
CA THR A 119 20.71 -4.08 16.27
C THR A 119 21.49 -2.79 16.49
N MET A 120 20.88 -1.78 17.13
CA MET A 120 21.58 -0.55 17.48
C MET A 120 22.73 -0.80 18.45
N LEU A 121 22.54 -1.65 19.46
CA LEU A 121 23.57 -1.99 20.44
C LEU A 121 24.79 -2.65 19.77
N GLY A 122 24.57 -3.58 18.85
CA GLY A 122 25.65 -4.21 18.09
C GLY A 122 26.45 -3.20 17.26
N ILE A 123 25.77 -2.25 16.60
CA ILE A 123 26.42 -1.17 15.84
C ILE A 123 27.21 -0.24 16.77
N ILE A 124 26.63 0.14 17.91
CA ILE A 124 27.27 1.03 18.89
C ILE A 124 28.55 0.40 19.44
N ILE A 125 28.49 -0.87 19.86
CA ILE A 125 29.66 -1.58 20.39
C ILE A 125 30.73 -1.74 19.30
N GLY A 126 30.33 -2.08 18.07
CA GLY A 126 31.25 -2.21 16.93
C GLY A 126 31.99 -0.90 16.62
N ILE A 127 31.27 0.22 16.52
CA ILE A 127 31.86 1.53 16.26
C ILE A 127 32.74 1.98 17.43
N ALA A 128 32.27 1.82 18.67
CA ALA A 128 33.02 2.23 19.86
C ALA A 128 34.35 1.47 20.00
N SER A 129 34.36 0.16 19.71
CA SER A 129 35.56 -0.66 19.76
C SER A 129 36.62 -0.20 18.76
N VAL A 130 36.24 0.02 17.50
CA VAL A 130 37.17 0.48 16.44
C VAL A 130 37.74 1.87 16.80
N VAL A 131 36.88 2.80 17.22
CA VAL A 131 37.32 4.16 17.59
C VAL A 131 38.28 4.12 18.77
N SER A 132 38.01 3.29 19.78
CA SER A 132 38.86 3.18 20.97
C SER A 132 40.25 2.65 20.65
N VAL A 133 40.34 1.60 19.81
CA VAL A 133 41.62 1.02 19.40
C VAL A 133 42.44 2.02 18.58
N VAL A 134 41.81 2.73 17.64
CA VAL A 134 42.49 3.76 16.83
C VAL A 134 43.00 4.91 17.71
N ALA A 135 42.18 5.41 18.63
CA ALA A 135 42.55 6.50 19.52
C ALA A 135 43.70 6.12 20.46
N LEU A 136 43.69 4.92 21.03
CA LEU A 136 44.78 4.42 21.86
C LEU A 136 46.07 4.23 21.04
N GLY A 137 45.96 3.69 19.81
CA GLY A 137 47.09 3.48 18.93
C GLY A 137 47.76 4.78 18.48
N THR A 138 46.98 5.79 18.11
CA THR A 138 47.51 7.11 17.74
C THR A 138 48.06 7.86 18.96
N GLY A 139 47.39 7.79 20.12
CA GLY A 139 47.86 8.40 21.36
C GLY A 139 49.19 7.80 21.84
N ALA A 140 49.34 6.47 21.81
CA ALA A 140 50.59 5.81 22.18
C ALA A 140 51.75 6.17 21.24
N ARG A 141 51.51 6.23 19.92
CA ARG A 141 52.51 6.69 18.95
C ARG A 141 52.95 8.14 19.23
N GLN A 142 52.02 9.01 19.57
CA GLN A 142 52.32 10.40 19.87
C GLN A 142 53.09 10.56 21.20
N ALA A 143 52.82 9.72 22.20
CA ALA A 143 53.53 9.71 23.47
C ALA A 143 55.00 9.24 23.33
N ILE A 144 55.25 8.21 22.51
CA ILE A 144 56.61 7.68 22.27
C ILE A 144 57.47 8.69 21.50
N LEU A 145 56.88 9.43 20.56
CA LEU A 145 57.56 10.51 19.83
C LEU A 145 57.91 11.73 20.70
N TRP A 146 57.35 11.82 21.91
CA TRP A 146 57.61 12.90 22.88
C TRP A 146 58.66 12.53 23.93
N ILE A 147 59.18 11.29 23.91
CA ILE A 147 60.29 10.88 24.77
C ILE A 147 61.59 11.31 24.05
N PRO A 148 62.31 12.31 24.58
CA PRO A 148 63.54 12.82 23.97
C PRO A 148 64.70 11.81 24.01
#